data_AF-A0A358EL89-F1
#
_entry.id   AF-A0A358EL89-F1
#
_cell.length_a   1.000
_cell.length_b   1.000
_cell.length_c   1.000
_cell.angle_alpha   90.00
_cell.angle_beta   90.00
_cell.angle_gamma   90.00
#
_symmetry.space_group_name_H-M   'P 1'
#
loop_
_entity.id
_entity.type
_entity.pdbx_description
1 polymer ?
#
loop_
_entity_poly.entity_id
_entity_poly.type
_entity_poly.pdbx_seq_one_letter_code
_entity_poly.pdbx_strand_id
1 'polypeptide(L)'
;HAIGGAGGKVGPDFTSIGASAQPDYLIESILYPNRKIKEGYHSVVLETKGERSFVGVQVSETDSEIILRDAADKLVSIPRNQLKRKINGQSLMPPALILSLTEQEQLDLYRFLAELGKAGPFDATNTGVARTWRLLPGTHRVEQYGIEKIVQEGFDKKWSNHVLGAGNNAGWKLLSSRVNGDLTAEDITELASVGRNVGLVNIFAGTYFEKQKDGLVNFKLPVGVKADAWIDGKSLGRDNEFNVPIMAGKYRIVLRLDAKALPKALRLESKDVVFLNE
;
A
#
# COMPACT_ATOMS: atom_id res chain seq x y z
N HIS A 1 -8.19 -0.56 6.55
CA HIS A 1 -8.45 -1.89 5.97
C HIS A 1 -7.55 -2.07 4.77
N ALA A 2 -7.17 -3.32 4.47
CA ALA A 2 -6.43 -3.66 3.26
C ALA A 2 -7.39 -4.05 2.14
N ILE A 3 -6.98 -3.86 0.88
CA ILE A 3 -7.66 -4.32 -0.32
C ILE A 3 -6.61 -4.97 -1.22
N GLY A 4 -6.79 -6.25 -1.55
CA GLY A 4 -5.78 -7.03 -2.27
C GLY A 4 -4.46 -7.09 -1.51
N GLY A 5 -4.50 -7.09 -0.16
CA GLY A 5 -3.35 -6.99 0.71
C GLY A 5 -2.69 -5.60 0.83
N ALA A 6 -3.12 -4.59 0.06
CA ALA A 6 -2.60 -3.22 0.13
C ALA A 6 -3.41 -2.38 1.12
N GLY A 7 -2.73 -1.76 2.10
CA GLY A 7 -3.35 -0.90 3.11
C GLY A 7 -3.16 -1.39 4.55
N GLY A 8 -3.89 -0.79 5.48
CA GLY A 8 -3.71 -1.04 6.92
C GLY A 8 -4.29 -2.38 7.39
N LYS A 9 -3.58 -3.05 8.32
CA LYS A 9 -3.88 -4.40 8.81
C LYS A 9 -4.68 -4.44 10.12
N VAL A 10 -5.07 -3.27 10.65
CA VAL A 10 -5.87 -3.13 11.88
C VAL A 10 -7.24 -3.79 11.77
N GLY A 11 -7.86 -3.69 10.59
CA GLY A 11 -9.17 -4.27 10.31
C GLY A 11 -9.09 -5.40 9.27
N PRO A 12 -10.19 -6.14 9.05
CA PRO A 12 -10.25 -7.19 8.04
C PRO A 12 -9.90 -6.69 6.65
N ASP A 13 -9.27 -7.57 5.87
CA ASP A 13 -9.06 -7.37 4.44
C ASP A 13 -10.42 -7.39 3.71
N PHE A 14 -10.63 -6.40 2.86
CA PHE A 14 -11.86 -6.19 2.10
C PHE A 14 -11.81 -6.73 0.67
N THR A 15 -10.77 -7.47 0.29
CA THR A 15 -10.56 -8.04 -1.05
C THR A 15 -11.82 -8.66 -1.66
N SER A 16 -12.63 -9.38 -0.88
CA SER A 16 -13.84 -10.05 -1.36
C SER A 16 -15.12 -9.60 -0.63
N ILE A 17 -15.12 -8.42 -0.01
CA ILE A 17 -16.22 -8.05 0.89
C ILE A 17 -17.55 -7.90 0.15
N GLY A 18 -17.57 -7.25 -1.01
CA GLY A 18 -18.79 -7.06 -1.80
C GLY A 18 -19.30 -8.35 -2.46
N ALA A 19 -18.41 -9.32 -2.68
CA ALA A 19 -18.79 -10.65 -3.16
C ALA A 19 -19.34 -11.55 -2.04
N SER A 20 -18.95 -11.33 -0.78
CA SER A 20 -19.28 -12.20 0.35
C SER A 20 -20.36 -11.65 1.29
N ALA A 21 -20.57 -10.33 1.30
CA ALA A 21 -21.52 -9.66 2.19
C ALA A 21 -22.67 -9.01 1.40
N GLN A 22 -23.86 -9.04 1.98
CA GLN A 22 -25.01 -8.32 1.45
C GLN A 22 -24.91 -6.81 1.74
N PRO A 23 -25.49 -5.93 0.90
CA PRO A 23 -25.44 -4.48 1.11
C PRO A 23 -25.92 -4.03 2.50
N ASP A 24 -27.03 -4.59 3.00
CA ASP A 24 -27.58 -4.24 4.32
C ASP A 24 -26.59 -4.54 5.45
N TYR A 25 -25.85 -5.66 5.34
CA TYR A 25 -24.80 -6.00 6.29
C TYR A 25 -23.65 -4.99 6.25
N LEU A 26 -23.24 -4.54 5.06
CA LEU A 26 -22.17 -3.55 4.90
C LEU A 26 -22.57 -2.21 5.53
N ILE A 27 -23.77 -1.73 5.20
CA ILE A 27 -24.32 -0.47 5.70
C ILE A 27 -24.47 -0.53 7.23
N GLU A 28 -25.07 -1.61 7.76
CA GLU A 28 -25.24 -1.77 9.22
C GLU A 28 -23.87 -1.81 9.94
N SER A 29 -22.88 -2.50 9.37
CA SER A 29 -21.53 -2.61 9.97
C SER A 29 -20.81 -1.27 10.01
N ILE A 30 -21.03 -0.39 9.03
CA ILE A 30 -20.40 0.93 8.98
C ILE A 30 -21.08 1.90 9.94
N LEU A 31 -22.42 1.87 10.01
CA LEU A 31 -23.18 2.73 10.92
C LEU A 31 -23.02 2.31 12.38
N TYR A 32 -22.97 1.00 12.63
CA TYR A 32 -22.97 0.41 13.97
C TYR A 32 -21.88 -0.68 14.11
N PRO A 33 -20.59 -0.28 14.13
CA PRO A 33 -19.46 -1.22 14.10
C PRO A 33 -19.38 -2.17 15.30
N ASN A 34 -20.08 -1.87 16.41
CA ASN A 34 -20.15 -2.71 17.59
C ASN A 34 -21.23 -3.80 17.54
N ARG A 35 -22.17 -3.74 16.57
CA ARG A 35 -23.25 -4.74 16.47
C ARG A 35 -22.74 -6.09 15.98
N LYS A 36 -21.82 -6.08 15.03
CA LYS A 36 -21.24 -7.28 14.41
C LYS A 36 -19.75 -7.05 14.20
N ILE A 37 -18.94 -7.67 15.05
CA ILE A 37 -17.49 -7.65 14.94
C ILE A 37 -17.07 -9.01 14.37
N LYS A 38 -16.26 -8.99 13.31
CA LYS A 38 -15.72 -10.22 12.72
C LYS A 38 -14.82 -10.92 13.74
N GLU A 39 -14.90 -12.25 13.82
CA GLU A 39 -13.98 -13.03 14.65
C GLU A 39 -12.52 -12.70 14.33
N GLY A 40 -11.68 -12.66 15.37
CA GLY A 40 -10.27 -12.25 15.26
C GLY A 40 -10.05 -10.73 15.20
N TYR A 41 -11.11 -9.91 15.12
CA TYR A 41 -11.00 -8.43 15.11
C TYR A 41 -11.67 -7.76 16.32
N HIS A 42 -12.02 -8.55 17.34
CA HIS A 42 -12.40 -8.00 18.64
C HIS A 42 -11.20 -7.29 19.25
N SER A 43 -11.39 -6.05 19.69
CA SER A 43 -10.36 -5.40 20.48
C SER A 43 -10.29 -6.01 21.87
N VAL A 44 -9.12 -5.94 22.48
CA VAL A 44 -8.88 -6.27 23.87
C VAL A 44 -8.22 -5.08 24.54
N VAL A 45 -8.59 -4.85 25.79
CA VAL A 45 -7.96 -3.89 26.68
C VAL A 45 -7.06 -4.68 27.62
N LEU A 46 -5.75 -4.44 27.53
CA LEU A 46 -4.76 -5.03 28.43
C LEU A 46 -4.28 -3.97 29.41
N GLU A 47 -4.57 -4.19 30.68
CA GLU A 47 -4.07 -3.38 31.77
C GLU A 47 -2.83 -4.05 32.36
N THR A 48 -1.77 -3.26 32.56
CA THR A 48 -0.52 -3.72 33.16
C THR A 48 -0.46 -3.40 34.65
N LYS A 49 0.41 -4.12 35.36
CA LYS A 49 0.72 -3.85 36.77
C LYS A 49 1.33 -2.47 37.01
N GLY A 50 1.93 -1.87 35.98
CA GLY A 50 2.43 -0.49 35.99
C GLY A 50 1.39 0.56 35.60
N GLU A 51 0.10 0.24 35.74
CA GLU A 51 -1.05 1.14 35.49
C GLU A 51 -1.17 1.68 34.05
N ARG A 52 -0.45 1.10 33.09
CA ARG A 52 -0.64 1.39 31.66
C ARG A 52 -1.75 0.52 31.09
N SER A 53 -2.58 1.10 30.24
CA SER A 53 -3.63 0.41 29.49
C SER A 53 -3.31 0.45 27.99
N PHE A 54 -3.45 -0.70 27.33
CA PHE A 54 -3.26 -0.87 25.89
C PHE A 54 -4.53 -1.38 25.27
N VAL A 55 -4.94 -0.80 24.14
CA VAL A 55 -6.15 -1.20 23.41
C VAL A 55 -5.76 -1.57 21.98
N GLY A 56 -6.18 -2.74 21.52
CA GLY A 56 -5.84 -3.22 20.18
C GLY A 56 -6.48 -4.57 19.85
N VAL A 57 -6.29 -5.04 18.63
CA VAL A 57 -6.65 -6.41 18.23
C VAL A 57 -5.53 -7.35 18.63
N GLN A 58 -5.86 -8.47 19.27
CA GLN A 58 -4.87 -9.48 19.63
C GLN A 58 -4.38 -10.21 18.38
N VAL A 59 -3.07 -10.15 18.12
CA VAL A 59 -2.42 -10.80 16.98
C VAL A 59 -1.94 -12.20 17.35
N SER A 60 -1.34 -12.33 18.54
CA SER A 60 -0.88 -13.61 19.07
C SER A 60 -0.80 -13.57 20.59
N GLU A 61 -0.86 -14.75 21.19
CA GLU A 61 -0.68 -14.95 22.62
C GLU A 61 0.12 -16.22 22.84
N THR A 62 1.19 -16.11 23.63
CA THR A 62 2.07 -17.21 24.03
C THR A 62 2.14 -17.26 25.56
N ASP A 63 2.88 -18.23 26.08
CA ASP A 63 3.12 -18.34 27.53
C ASP A 63 3.95 -17.18 28.07
N SER A 64 4.76 -16.51 27.22
CA SER A 64 5.65 -15.42 27.63
C SER A 64 5.04 -14.03 27.41
N GLU A 65 4.26 -13.83 26.35
CA GLU A 65 3.79 -12.51 25.94
C GLU A 65 2.44 -12.52 25.20
N ILE A 66 1.78 -11.37 25.18
CA ILE A 66 0.64 -11.09 24.31
C ILE A 66 1.06 -9.98 23.34
N ILE A 67 0.80 -10.18 22.05
CA ILE A 67 1.06 -9.18 21.02
C ILE A 67 -0.27 -8.57 20.57
N LEU A 68 -0.38 -7.26 20.73
CA LEU A 68 -1.50 -6.45 20.23
C LEU A 68 -1.10 -5.67 18.98
N ARG A 69 -2.05 -5.46 18.10
CA ARG A 69 -2.01 -4.43 17.05
C ARG A 69 -2.95 -3.30 17.45
N ASP A 70 -2.41 -2.12 17.69
CA ASP A 70 -3.22 -0.95 18.05
C ASP A 70 -3.92 -0.34 16.83
N ALA A 71 -4.73 0.70 17.06
CA ALA A 71 -5.45 1.41 16.00
C ALA A 71 -4.52 2.15 15.01
N ALA A 72 -3.25 2.38 15.37
CA ALA A 72 -2.22 2.99 14.54
C ALA A 72 -1.39 1.93 13.77
N ASP A 73 -1.86 0.68 13.73
CA ASP A 73 -1.20 -0.47 13.08
C ASP A 73 0.14 -0.88 13.72
N LYS A 74 0.41 -0.43 14.95
CA LYS A 74 1.65 -0.75 15.66
C LYS A 74 1.50 -2.04 16.48
N LEU A 75 2.50 -2.90 16.38
CA LEU A 75 2.62 -4.07 17.23
C LEU A 75 3.19 -3.68 18.60
N VAL A 76 2.48 -4.05 19.65
CA VAL A 76 2.87 -3.86 21.05
C VAL A 76 2.94 -5.23 21.70
N SER A 77 4.14 -5.63 22.12
CA SER A 77 4.32 -6.81 22.97
C SER A 77 4.15 -6.42 24.43
N ILE A 78 3.32 -7.16 25.15
CA ILE A 78 3.12 -7.07 26.58
C ILE A 78 3.52 -8.40 27.23
N PRO A 79 4.57 -8.41 28.07
CA PRO A 79 4.96 -9.60 28.82
C PRO A 79 3.84 -10.10 29.73
N ARG A 80 3.59 -11.41 29.75
CA ARG A 80 2.49 -12.02 30.51
C ARG A 80 2.61 -11.79 32.02
N ASN A 81 3.83 -11.69 32.54
CA ASN A 81 4.10 -11.37 33.95
C ASN A 81 3.74 -9.92 34.35
N GLN A 82 3.66 -9.00 33.38
CA GLN A 82 3.25 -7.60 33.58
C GLN A 82 1.74 -7.40 33.41
N LEU A 83 1.03 -8.38 32.85
CA LEU A 83 -0.41 -8.32 32.68
C LEU A 83 -1.12 -8.34 34.04
N LYS A 84 -2.01 -7.38 34.26
CA LYS A 84 -2.89 -7.31 35.41
C LYS A 84 -4.29 -7.81 35.06
N ARG A 85 -4.82 -7.36 33.92
CA ARG A 85 -6.18 -7.69 33.48
C ARG A 85 -6.30 -7.65 31.96
N LYS A 86 -7.11 -8.56 31.41
CA LYS A 86 -7.50 -8.60 30.00
C LYS A 86 -9.02 -8.48 29.93
N ILE A 87 -9.51 -7.49 29.19
CA ILE A 87 -10.94 -7.19 29.05
C ILE A 87 -11.27 -7.20 27.55
N ASN A 88 -12.40 -7.78 27.17
CA ASN A 88 -12.89 -7.65 25.81
C ASN A 88 -13.39 -6.22 25.58
N GLY A 89 -12.86 -5.58 24.53
CA GLY A 89 -13.25 -4.24 24.14
C GLY A 89 -14.30 -4.22 23.03
N GLN A 90 -14.68 -3.01 22.65
CA GLN A 90 -15.57 -2.73 21.53
C GLN A 90 -14.81 -2.81 20.20
N SER A 91 -15.47 -2.57 19.07
CA SER A 91 -14.79 -2.46 17.77
C SER A 91 -13.74 -1.35 17.80
N LEU A 92 -12.59 -1.59 17.13
CA LEU A 92 -11.62 -0.51 16.88
C LEU A 92 -12.10 0.48 15.82
N MET A 93 -13.13 0.13 15.03
CA MET A 93 -13.74 1.06 14.09
C MET A 93 -14.58 2.07 14.87
N PRO A 94 -14.23 3.38 14.84
CA PRO A 94 -15.03 4.40 15.50
C PRO A 94 -16.45 4.44 14.92
N PRO A 95 -17.48 4.60 15.77
CA PRO A 95 -18.83 4.87 15.28
C PRO A 95 -18.86 6.23 14.57
N ALA A 96 -19.86 6.41 13.70
CA ALA A 96 -20.16 7.69 13.05
C ALA A 96 -19.07 8.26 12.11
N LEU A 97 -18.05 7.48 11.72
CA LEU A 97 -17.06 7.90 10.72
C LEU A 97 -17.70 8.36 9.40
N ILE A 98 -18.80 7.73 9.01
CA ILE A 98 -19.48 8.04 7.75
C ILE A 98 -20.23 9.38 7.76
N LEU A 99 -20.48 9.96 8.95
CA LEU A 99 -21.25 11.20 9.07
C LEU A 99 -20.50 12.44 8.58
N SER A 100 -19.19 12.35 8.33
CA SER A 100 -18.42 13.41 7.70
C SER A 100 -18.62 13.48 6.18
N LEU A 101 -19.23 12.46 5.58
CA LEU A 101 -19.47 12.37 4.15
C LEU A 101 -20.86 12.92 3.80
N THR A 102 -20.96 13.57 2.65
CA THR A 102 -22.25 13.92 2.03
C THR A 102 -23.03 12.66 1.67
N GLU A 103 -24.36 12.78 1.52
CA GLU A 103 -25.21 11.65 1.15
C GLU A 103 -24.72 10.93 -0.12
N GLN A 104 -24.28 11.70 -1.13
CA GLN A 104 -23.74 11.14 -2.36
C GLN A 104 -22.45 10.34 -2.11
N GLU A 105 -21.51 10.89 -1.33
CA GLU A 105 -20.27 10.18 -0.98
C GLU A 105 -20.53 8.91 -0.15
N GLN A 106 -21.56 8.92 0.71
CA GLN A 106 -21.97 7.72 1.44
C GLN A 106 -22.51 6.65 0.48
N LEU A 107 -23.39 7.02 -0.46
CA LEU A 107 -23.92 6.12 -1.48
C LEU A 107 -22.80 5.55 -2.36
N ASP A 108 -21.85 6.38 -2.77
CA ASP A 108 -20.69 5.97 -3.56
C ASP A 108 -19.79 4.99 -2.79
N LEU A 109 -19.57 5.23 -1.49
CA LEU A 109 -18.83 4.31 -0.62
C LEU A 109 -19.55 2.97 -0.45
N TYR A 110 -20.86 2.98 -0.19
CA TYR A 110 -21.63 1.75 -0.06
C TYR A 110 -21.62 0.95 -1.36
N ARG A 111 -21.79 1.62 -2.50
CA ARG A 111 -21.71 0.99 -3.81
C ARG A 111 -20.33 0.41 -4.07
N PHE A 112 -19.27 1.18 -3.79
CA PHE A 112 -17.90 0.71 -3.92
C PHE A 112 -17.66 -0.57 -3.11
N LEU A 113 -18.05 -0.60 -1.83
CA LEU A 113 -17.90 -1.77 -0.98
C LEU A 113 -18.75 -2.96 -1.45
N ALA A 114 -19.95 -2.70 -1.99
CA ALA A 114 -20.82 -3.75 -2.52
C ALA A 114 -20.31 -4.32 -3.85
N GLU A 115 -19.56 -3.56 -4.64
CA GLU A 115 -18.92 -4.02 -5.88
C GLU A 115 -17.51 -4.60 -5.67
N LEU A 116 -16.88 -4.32 -4.53
CA LEU A 116 -15.51 -4.73 -4.21
C LEU A 116 -15.34 -6.26 -4.18
N GLY A 117 -14.42 -6.76 -5.00
CA GLY A 117 -14.15 -8.19 -5.16
C GLY A 117 -15.07 -8.91 -6.14
N LYS A 118 -15.98 -8.20 -6.81
CA LYS A 118 -16.72 -8.73 -7.97
C LYS A 118 -15.92 -8.48 -9.25
N ALA A 119 -16.17 -9.31 -10.26
CA ALA A 119 -15.57 -9.12 -11.58
C ALA A 119 -15.92 -7.72 -12.12
N GLY A 120 -14.90 -6.97 -12.53
CA GLY A 120 -15.06 -5.59 -12.99
C GLY A 120 -13.95 -4.67 -12.49
N PRO A 121 -14.18 -3.34 -12.45
CA PRO A 121 -13.15 -2.36 -12.08
C PRO A 121 -12.71 -2.45 -10.62
N PHE A 122 -13.47 -3.13 -9.76
CA PHE A 122 -13.18 -3.31 -8.34
C PHE A 122 -12.81 -4.75 -7.99
N ASP A 123 -12.33 -5.53 -8.96
CA ASP A 123 -11.79 -6.86 -8.71
C ASP A 123 -10.43 -6.77 -7.99
N ALA A 124 -10.48 -6.82 -6.66
CA ALA A 124 -9.31 -6.84 -5.80
C ALA A 124 -8.61 -8.21 -5.75
N THR A 125 -9.24 -9.27 -6.28
CA THR A 125 -8.67 -10.63 -6.27
C THR A 125 -7.57 -10.80 -7.30
N ASN A 126 -7.52 -9.93 -8.31
CA ASN A 126 -6.44 -9.92 -9.29
C ASN A 126 -5.13 -9.51 -8.60
N THR A 127 -4.24 -10.48 -8.34
CA THR A 127 -2.92 -10.24 -7.71
C THR A 127 -1.83 -9.84 -8.70
N GLY A 128 -2.13 -9.87 -10.00
CA GLY A 128 -1.16 -9.59 -11.05
C GLY A 128 -0.97 -8.10 -11.34
N VAL A 129 -1.36 -7.21 -10.42
CA VAL A 129 -1.23 -5.76 -10.55
C VAL A 129 -0.57 -5.16 -9.31
N ALA A 130 0.33 -4.20 -9.51
CA ALA A 130 1.00 -3.51 -8.42
C ALA A 130 0.05 -2.51 -7.74
N ARG A 131 -0.20 -2.69 -6.43
CA ARG A 131 -1.07 -1.81 -5.64
C ARG A 131 -0.36 -0.90 -4.64
N THR A 132 0.87 -1.25 -4.30
CA THR A 132 1.73 -0.45 -3.42
C THR A 132 2.91 0.08 -4.21
N TRP A 133 2.96 1.39 -4.34
CA TRP A 133 3.98 2.11 -5.07
C TRP A 133 4.80 2.98 -4.14
N ARG A 134 6.06 3.19 -4.51
CA ARG A 134 6.92 4.18 -3.91
C ARG A 134 7.34 5.17 -4.98
N LEU A 135 7.11 6.44 -4.73
CA LEU A 135 7.47 7.52 -5.64
C LEU A 135 8.67 8.29 -5.12
N LEU A 136 9.60 8.60 -6.02
CA LEU A 136 10.74 9.47 -5.75
C LEU A 136 10.80 10.56 -6.82
N PRO A 137 10.78 11.85 -6.44
CA PRO A 137 10.98 12.95 -7.37
C PRO A 137 12.38 12.94 -7.98
N GLY A 138 12.47 12.89 -9.31
CA GLY A 138 13.70 13.01 -10.08
C GLY A 138 13.95 14.45 -10.50
N THR A 139 14.86 15.14 -9.84
CA THR A 139 15.25 16.52 -10.17
C THR A 139 16.51 16.55 -11.03
N HIS A 140 16.88 17.73 -11.55
CA HIS A 140 18.16 17.89 -12.27
C HIS A 140 19.38 17.44 -11.44
N ARG A 141 19.32 17.51 -10.11
CA ARG A 141 20.42 17.03 -9.24
C ARG A 141 20.51 15.51 -9.22
N VAL A 142 19.37 14.83 -9.28
CA VAL A 142 19.31 13.36 -9.35
C VAL A 142 19.95 12.86 -10.64
N GLU A 143 19.68 13.54 -11.77
CA GLU A 143 20.33 13.26 -13.05
C GLU A 143 21.86 13.43 -12.96
N GLN A 144 22.33 14.52 -12.37
CA GLN A 144 23.77 14.80 -12.20
C GLN A 144 24.48 13.80 -11.28
N TYR A 145 23.79 13.33 -10.24
CA TYR A 145 24.33 12.34 -9.31
C TYR A 145 24.53 10.97 -9.98
N GLY A 146 23.64 10.64 -10.91
CA GLY A 146 23.60 9.40 -11.67
C GLY A 146 22.42 8.52 -11.27
N ILE A 147 21.53 8.25 -12.22
CA ILE A 147 20.30 7.47 -12.01
C ILE A 147 20.62 6.06 -11.51
N GLU A 148 21.67 5.43 -12.03
CA GLU A 148 22.06 4.07 -11.65
C GLU A 148 22.27 3.93 -10.14
N LYS A 149 22.86 4.95 -9.51
CA LYS A 149 23.06 4.97 -8.06
C LYS A 149 21.75 5.06 -7.28
N ILE A 150 20.73 5.69 -7.86
CA ILE A 150 19.40 5.78 -7.24
C ILE A 150 18.69 4.44 -7.29
N VAL A 151 18.70 3.77 -8.44
CA VAL A 151 17.95 2.52 -8.66
C VAL A 151 18.62 1.29 -8.04
N GLN A 152 19.94 1.32 -7.84
CA GLN A 152 20.68 0.27 -7.13
C GLN A 152 20.37 0.25 -5.63
N GLU A 153 20.09 1.40 -5.03
CA GLU A 153 19.86 1.54 -3.59
C GLU A 153 18.43 1.15 -3.17
N GLY A 154 18.30 0.66 -1.94
CA GLY A 154 17.03 0.32 -1.29
C GLY A 154 16.01 1.46 -1.29
N PHE A 155 14.72 1.12 -1.22
CA PHE A 155 13.68 2.13 -0.96
C PHE A 155 13.84 2.80 0.42
N ASP A 156 14.51 2.13 1.34
CA ASP A 156 14.75 2.59 2.71
C ASP A 156 15.93 3.56 2.80
N LYS A 157 16.66 3.77 1.69
CA LYS A 157 17.81 4.65 1.63
C LYS A 157 17.40 6.08 1.94
N LYS A 158 18.02 6.65 2.98
CA LYS A 158 17.91 8.06 3.31
C LYS A 158 18.85 8.86 2.42
N TRP A 159 18.27 9.69 1.56
CA TRP A 159 19.00 10.57 0.67
C TRP A 159 19.21 11.94 1.31
N SER A 160 20.39 12.53 1.09
CA SER A 160 20.63 13.90 1.52
C SER A 160 19.94 14.89 0.58
N ASN A 161 19.66 16.10 1.10
CA ASN A 161 19.13 17.20 0.28
C ASN A 161 20.04 17.57 -0.89
N HIS A 162 21.34 17.30 -0.77
CA HIS A 162 22.29 17.53 -1.85
C HIS A 162 22.01 16.64 -3.08
N VAL A 163 21.56 15.41 -2.87
CA VAL A 163 21.27 14.45 -3.94
C VAL A 163 19.90 14.71 -4.57
N LEU A 164 18.85 14.84 -3.75
CA LEU A 164 17.48 14.97 -4.28
C LEU A 164 17.11 16.40 -4.64
N GLY A 165 17.70 17.40 -3.98
CA GLY A 165 17.31 18.80 -4.14
C GLY A 165 15.90 19.14 -3.64
N ALA A 166 15.20 18.20 -2.98
CA ALA A 166 13.78 18.29 -2.65
C ALA A 166 13.48 18.76 -1.21
N GLY A 167 14.49 19.22 -0.46
CA GLY A 167 14.31 19.64 0.94
C GLY A 167 13.74 18.53 1.84
N ASN A 168 12.88 18.89 2.80
CA ASN A 168 12.27 17.95 3.76
C ASN A 168 11.39 16.85 3.14
N ASN A 169 11.13 16.89 1.82
CA ASN A 169 10.47 15.83 1.06
C ASN A 169 11.45 14.76 0.52
N ALA A 170 12.63 14.63 1.14
CA ALA A 170 13.66 13.70 0.72
C ALA A 170 13.27 12.24 0.98
N GLY A 171 13.24 11.43 -0.08
CA GLY A 171 13.09 9.97 -0.01
C GLY A 171 11.91 9.43 -0.82
N TRP A 172 11.83 8.10 -0.83
CA TRP A 172 10.71 7.38 -1.42
C TRP A 172 9.45 7.57 -0.58
N LYS A 173 8.36 7.97 -1.22
CA LYS A 173 7.05 8.16 -0.58
C LYS A 173 6.09 7.07 -1.00
N LEU A 174 5.38 6.50 -0.03
CA LEU A 174 4.38 5.46 -0.29
C LEU A 174 3.14 6.06 -0.96
N LEU A 175 2.63 5.40 -1.98
CA LEU A 175 1.37 5.70 -2.65
C LEU A 175 0.64 4.40 -2.96
N SER A 176 -0.65 4.35 -2.64
CA SER A 176 -1.51 3.23 -3.03
C SER A 176 -2.18 3.52 -4.37
N SER A 177 -2.28 2.52 -5.23
CA SER A 177 -3.08 2.63 -6.46
C SER A 177 -4.58 2.49 -6.17
N ARG A 178 -5.39 2.68 -7.21
CA ARG A 178 -6.78 2.20 -7.25
C ARG A 178 -6.83 0.66 -7.23
N VAL A 179 -8.01 0.09 -6.98
CA VAL A 179 -8.21 -1.38 -6.85
C VAL A 179 -7.73 -2.15 -8.07
N ASN A 180 -7.93 -1.60 -9.27
CA ASN A 180 -7.49 -2.18 -10.54
C ASN A 180 -5.98 -2.02 -10.82
N GLY A 181 -5.21 -1.40 -9.92
CA GLY A 181 -3.77 -1.15 -10.09
C GLY A 181 -3.43 0.20 -10.73
N ASP A 182 -4.43 1.01 -11.12
CA ASP A 182 -4.17 2.31 -11.76
C ASP A 182 -3.70 3.33 -10.72
N LEU A 183 -2.57 3.96 -11.03
CA LEU A 183 -2.00 5.10 -10.32
C LEU A 183 -2.18 6.35 -11.18
N THR A 184 -2.98 7.31 -10.73
CA THR A 184 -3.36 8.45 -11.60
C THR A 184 -2.24 9.47 -11.72
N ALA A 185 -2.22 10.21 -12.84
CA ALA A 185 -1.28 11.32 -13.01
C ALA A 185 -1.41 12.38 -11.91
N GLU A 186 -2.63 12.61 -11.42
CA GLU A 186 -2.92 13.56 -10.35
C GLU A 186 -2.25 13.13 -9.04
N ASP A 187 -2.50 11.89 -8.59
CA ASP A 187 -1.90 11.33 -7.37
C ASP A 187 -0.37 11.32 -7.45
N ILE A 188 0.17 10.95 -8.62
CA ILE A 188 1.61 10.95 -8.89
C ILE A 188 2.18 12.37 -8.76
N THR A 189 1.53 13.36 -9.36
CA THR A 189 2.00 14.75 -9.39
C THR A 189 1.92 15.39 -8.02
N GLU A 190 0.83 15.16 -7.29
CA GLU A 190 0.66 15.67 -5.93
C GLU A 190 1.76 15.14 -5.01
N LEU A 191 1.98 13.82 -5.00
CA LEU A 191 2.95 13.21 -4.10
C LEU A 191 4.40 13.52 -4.50
N ALA A 192 4.68 13.58 -5.81
CA ALA A 192 5.99 13.90 -6.36
C ALA A 192 6.31 15.41 -6.38
N SER A 193 5.40 16.25 -5.88
CA SER A 193 5.61 17.69 -5.81
C SER A 193 6.88 18.05 -5.03
N VAL A 194 7.65 18.96 -5.62
CA VAL A 194 8.92 19.49 -5.08
C VAL A 194 8.77 20.98 -4.78
N GLY A 195 9.70 21.53 -4.00
CA GLY A 195 9.67 22.95 -3.62
C GLY A 195 9.66 23.89 -4.82
N ARG A 196 9.11 25.10 -4.63
CA ARG A 196 8.85 26.12 -5.67
C ARG A 196 10.02 26.43 -6.62
N ASN A 197 11.26 26.27 -6.13
CA ASN A 197 12.49 26.59 -6.87
C ASN A 197 13.20 25.35 -7.43
N VAL A 198 12.52 24.20 -7.48
CA VAL A 198 13.07 22.91 -7.90
C VAL A 198 12.25 22.41 -9.08
N GLY A 199 12.91 22.19 -10.22
CA GLY A 199 12.27 21.59 -11.39
C GLY A 199 12.18 20.07 -11.24
N LEU A 200 10.97 19.53 -11.34
CA LEU A 200 10.74 18.10 -11.51
C LEU A 200 11.02 17.71 -12.96
N VAL A 201 11.91 16.75 -13.17
CA VAL A 201 12.32 16.28 -14.51
C VAL A 201 11.72 14.91 -14.78
N ASN A 202 11.91 13.99 -13.83
CA ASN A 202 11.41 12.62 -13.91
C ASN A 202 10.72 12.24 -12.60
N ILE A 203 9.98 11.15 -12.64
CA ILE A 203 9.40 10.52 -11.46
C ILE A 203 9.81 9.06 -11.48
N PHE A 204 10.43 8.60 -10.40
CA PHE A 204 10.69 7.19 -10.21
C PHE A 204 9.52 6.57 -9.47
N ALA A 205 8.95 5.50 -10.03
CA ALA A 205 7.86 4.73 -9.44
C ALA A 205 8.34 3.30 -9.25
N GLY A 206 8.48 2.87 -8.00
CA GLY A 206 9.00 1.57 -7.65
C GLY A 206 8.02 0.72 -6.86
N THR A 207 8.12 -0.60 -7.03
CA THR A 207 7.35 -1.58 -6.25
C THR A 207 8.18 -2.85 -6.05
N TYR A 208 7.77 -3.66 -5.07
CA TYR A 208 8.38 -4.97 -4.81
C TYR A 208 7.52 -6.06 -5.44
N PHE A 209 8.16 -7.13 -5.89
CA PHE A 209 7.49 -8.32 -6.36
C PHE A 209 8.25 -9.58 -5.96
N GLU A 210 7.54 -10.69 -5.89
CA GLU A 210 8.09 -12.00 -5.59
C GLU A 210 7.78 -12.99 -6.71
N LYS A 211 8.81 -13.70 -7.13
CA LYS A 211 8.71 -14.83 -8.06
C LYS A 211 8.86 -16.13 -7.27
N GLN A 212 7.86 -17.00 -7.36
CA GLN A 212 7.87 -18.26 -6.59
C GLN A 212 8.76 -19.35 -7.20
N LYS A 213 8.91 -19.37 -8.52
CA LYS A 213 9.67 -20.37 -9.27
C LYS A 213 10.42 -19.71 -10.41
N ASP A 214 11.62 -20.19 -10.71
CA ASP A 214 12.42 -19.74 -11.84
C ASP A 214 11.61 -19.76 -13.13
N GLY A 215 11.73 -18.70 -13.92
CA GLY A 215 11.05 -18.64 -15.20
C GLY A 215 11.09 -17.26 -15.84
N LEU A 216 10.47 -17.18 -17.02
CA LEU A 216 10.26 -15.89 -17.68
C LEU A 216 9.17 -15.12 -16.93
N VAL A 217 9.40 -13.83 -16.74
CA VAL A 217 8.43 -12.89 -16.21
C VAL A 217 8.15 -11.85 -17.28
N ASN A 218 6.86 -11.65 -17.55
CA ASN A 218 6.38 -10.63 -18.45
C ASN A 218 5.75 -9.48 -17.66
N PHE A 219 6.34 -8.29 -17.75
CA PHE A 219 5.79 -7.06 -17.19
C PHE A 219 5.19 -6.20 -18.29
N LYS A 220 3.96 -5.71 -18.09
CA LYS A 220 3.27 -4.83 -19.04
C LYS A 220 2.89 -3.49 -18.42
N LEU A 221 3.09 -2.43 -19.18
CA LEU A 221 2.58 -1.10 -18.94
C LEU A 221 1.34 -0.83 -19.81
N PRO A 222 0.54 0.21 -19.51
CA PRO A 222 -0.61 0.55 -20.32
C PRO A 222 -0.21 0.92 -21.75
N VAL A 223 -1.10 0.68 -22.70
CA VAL A 223 -0.85 0.98 -24.12
C VAL A 223 -0.48 2.46 -24.30
N GLY A 224 0.62 2.71 -25.02
CA GLY A 224 1.15 4.05 -25.25
C GLY A 224 2.10 4.58 -24.17
N VAL A 225 2.30 3.84 -23.08
CA VAL A 225 3.25 4.21 -22.01
C VAL A 225 4.58 3.49 -22.24
N LYS A 226 5.67 4.27 -22.32
CA LYS A 226 7.04 3.74 -22.35
C LYS A 226 7.86 4.33 -21.22
N ALA A 227 8.47 3.48 -20.41
CA ALA A 227 9.28 3.87 -19.28
C ALA A 227 10.63 3.17 -19.33
N ASP A 228 11.67 3.81 -18.80
CA ASP A 228 12.90 3.06 -18.46
C ASP A 228 12.61 2.22 -17.22
N ALA A 229 13.02 0.96 -17.23
CA ALA A 229 12.81 0.04 -16.11
C ALA A 229 14.10 -0.58 -15.60
N TRP A 230 14.17 -0.84 -14.29
CA TRP A 230 15.26 -1.56 -13.65
C TRP A 230 14.73 -2.61 -12.68
N ILE A 231 15.38 -3.77 -12.64
CA ILE A 231 15.16 -4.80 -11.61
C ILE A 231 16.42 -4.88 -10.74
N ASP A 232 16.30 -4.56 -9.46
CA ASP A 232 17.42 -4.46 -8.51
C ASP A 232 18.63 -3.67 -9.08
N GLY A 233 18.33 -2.57 -9.77
CA GLY A 233 19.33 -1.70 -10.40
C GLY A 233 19.86 -2.18 -11.75
N LYS A 234 19.51 -3.39 -12.22
CA LYS A 234 19.84 -3.88 -13.57
C LYS A 234 18.85 -3.31 -14.58
N SER A 235 19.35 -2.58 -15.57
CA SER A 235 18.52 -1.94 -16.60
C SER A 235 17.84 -2.97 -17.51
N LEU A 236 16.56 -2.73 -17.80
CA LEU A 236 15.76 -3.46 -18.78
C LEU A 236 15.58 -2.67 -20.09
N GLY A 237 16.13 -1.45 -20.15
CA GLY A 237 15.90 -0.51 -21.25
C GLY A 237 14.55 0.22 -21.14
N ARG A 238 14.18 0.89 -22.24
CA ARG A 238 12.94 1.68 -22.34
C ARG A 238 11.94 1.01 -23.25
N ASP A 239 10.87 0.48 -22.66
CA ASP A 239 9.79 -0.12 -23.42
C ASP A 239 8.44 -0.04 -22.70
N ASN A 240 7.39 -0.61 -23.31
CA ASN A 240 6.09 -0.81 -22.68
C ASN A 240 5.90 -2.24 -22.14
N GLU A 241 6.73 -3.19 -22.57
CA GLU A 241 6.66 -4.60 -22.19
C GLU A 241 8.07 -5.14 -21.95
N PHE A 242 8.28 -5.81 -20.81
CA PHE A 242 9.60 -6.33 -20.41
C PHE A 242 9.51 -7.84 -20.20
N ASN A 243 10.28 -8.59 -20.97
CA ASN A 243 10.38 -10.05 -20.87
C ASN A 243 11.75 -10.42 -20.29
N VAL A 244 11.78 -10.91 -19.07
CA VAL A 244 13.05 -11.12 -18.34
C VAL A 244 13.04 -12.47 -17.64
N PRO A 245 14.09 -13.30 -17.75
CA PRO A 245 14.23 -14.49 -16.94
C PRO A 245 14.61 -14.09 -15.50
N ILE A 246 13.82 -14.55 -14.53
CA ILE A 246 13.99 -14.22 -13.11
C ILE A 246 13.97 -15.52 -12.31
N MET A 247 14.90 -15.65 -11.37
CA MET A 247 14.96 -16.79 -10.43
C MET A 247 13.90 -16.61 -9.33
N ALA A 248 13.64 -17.66 -8.57
CA ALA A 248 12.79 -17.56 -7.40
C ALA A 248 13.41 -16.60 -6.37
N GLY A 249 12.61 -15.66 -5.87
CA GLY A 249 13.07 -14.65 -4.94
C GLY A 249 12.24 -13.37 -4.96
N LYS A 250 12.64 -12.44 -4.08
CA LYS A 250 12.08 -11.10 -3.98
C LYS A 250 12.95 -10.10 -4.71
N TYR A 251 12.32 -9.21 -5.44
CA TYR A 251 12.98 -8.24 -6.30
C TYR A 251 12.27 -6.90 -6.22
N ARG A 252 13.00 -5.83 -6.51
CA ARG A 252 12.46 -4.49 -6.72
C ARG A 252 12.44 -4.19 -8.20
N ILE A 253 11.31 -3.70 -8.70
CA ILE A 253 11.25 -3.03 -10.01
C ILE A 253 11.07 -1.52 -9.81
N VAL A 254 11.82 -0.74 -10.57
CA VAL A 254 11.71 0.73 -10.61
C VAL A 254 11.47 1.16 -12.05
N LEU A 255 10.47 2.01 -12.24
CA LEU A 255 10.14 2.66 -13.50
C LEU A 255 10.53 4.13 -13.41
N ARG A 256 11.07 4.70 -14.48
CA ARG A 256 11.28 6.15 -14.62
C ARG A 256 10.31 6.70 -15.65
N LEU A 257 9.54 7.68 -15.23
CA LEU A 257 8.56 8.41 -16.02
C LEU A 257 9.03 9.84 -16.25
N ASP A 258 8.71 10.39 -17.42
CA ASP A 258 8.91 11.81 -17.72
C ASP A 258 7.82 12.64 -17.02
N ALA A 259 8.22 13.60 -16.19
CA ALA A 259 7.29 14.43 -15.43
C ALA A 259 6.42 15.33 -16.33
N LYS A 260 6.87 15.63 -17.56
CA LYS A 260 6.12 16.45 -18.53
C LYS A 260 5.18 15.62 -19.41
N ALA A 261 5.35 14.31 -19.44
CA ALA A 261 4.60 13.39 -20.30
C ALA A 261 4.05 12.20 -19.50
N LEU A 262 3.46 12.48 -18.34
CA LEU A 262 2.85 11.45 -17.51
C LEU A 262 1.64 10.82 -18.22
N PRO A 263 1.50 9.49 -18.16
CA PRO A 263 0.31 8.82 -18.66
C PRO A 263 -0.90 9.16 -17.78
N LYS A 264 -2.12 9.08 -18.33
CA LYS A 264 -3.37 9.29 -17.56
C LYS A 264 -3.42 8.41 -16.31
N ALA A 265 -3.01 7.16 -16.47
CA ALA A 265 -2.79 6.22 -15.38
C ALA A 265 -1.53 5.40 -15.67
N LEU A 266 -0.70 5.19 -14.65
CA LEU A 266 0.35 4.21 -14.63
C LEU A 266 -0.21 2.92 -14.03
N ARG A 267 0.08 1.77 -14.65
CA ARG A 267 -0.21 0.46 -14.09
C ARG A 267 0.91 -0.49 -14.47
N LEU A 268 1.30 -1.36 -13.55
CA LEU A 268 2.26 -2.43 -13.85
C LEU A 268 1.56 -3.76 -13.61
N GLU A 269 1.48 -4.56 -14.67
CA GLU A 269 0.82 -5.85 -14.64
C GLU A 269 1.80 -6.98 -14.95
N SER A 270 1.65 -8.09 -14.27
CA SER A 270 2.33 -9.34 -14.58
C SER A 270 1.56 -10.50 -13.96
N LYS A 271 1.33 -11.56 -14.73
CA LYS A 271 0.69 -12.80 -14.24
C LYS A 271 1.70 -13.78 -13.63
N ASP A 272 2.99 -13.50 -13.80
CA ASP A 272 4.06 -14.42 -13.47
C ASP A 272 4.64 -14.19 -12.07
N VAL A 273 4.27 -13.08 -11.42
CA VAL A 273 4.77 -12.66 -10.10
C VAL A 273 3.62 -12.25 -9.18
N VAL A 274 3.92 -12.17 -7.89
CA VAL A 274 3.04 -11.58 -6.88
C VAL A 274 3.63 -10.22 -6.49
N PHE A 275 2.87 -9.15 -6.66
CA PHE A 275 3.29 -7.84 -6.17
C PHE A 275 3.16 -7.78 -4.65
N LEU A 276 4.20 -7.28 -4.00
CA LEU A 276 4.27 -7.18 -2.54
C LEU A 276 3.74 -5.82 -2.10
N ASN A 277 2.97 -5.81 -1.01
CA ASN A 277 2.34 -4.62 -0.45
C ASN A 277 3.09 -4.09 0.79
N GLU A 278 4.42 -4.26 0.78
CA GLU A 278 5.32 -3.84 1.87
C GLU A 278 5.90 -2.45 1.63
#